data_AF-A0A512RIY5-F1
#
_entry.id   AF-A0A512RIY5-F1
#
_cell.length_a   1.000
_cell.length_b   1.000
_cell.length_c   1.000
_cell.angle_alpha   90.00
_cell.angle_beta   90.00
_cell.angle_gamma   90.00
#
_symmetry.space_group_name_H-M   'P 1'
#
loop_
_entity.id
_entity.type
_entity.pdbx_description
1 polymer ?
#
loop_
_entity_poly.entity_id
_entity_poly.type
_entity_poly.pdbx_seq_one_letter_code
_entity_poly.pdbx_strand_id
1 'polypeptide(L)'
;MAQSGKSSAKKSKPSYVYSIIGITLVLLLLGVLGLFMINAKNLSDYFKESIELQVILRDNVKEQQAVLLKDSLAVKPYVKRIEYVTKEMAAEKFKAENPKENFAVLGFNPLYASIDIRLYAKYVHPDSLKVIENDIANRSVVRELFYQRTLVSEVLDKAKQIGLVMLVISALMAVVVLFLIDNTIRLAMFSNRFLIKTMQMVGATRWFIAKPFDVRSIINGAISAVIAIIGLIVLMYFAESTLPGLRGMRDYFMTSLLFIGLIVIGISISLLSTHRSVMKYLKLKLDDLY
;
A
#
# COMPACT_ATOMS: atom_id res chain seq x y z
N MET A 1 62.12 15.78 -18.96
CA MET A 1 61.09 14.72 -18.98
C MET A 1 60.59 14.57 -17.55
N ALA A 2 59.32 14.61 -17.18
CA ALA A 2 58.08 14.42 -17.91
C ALA A 2 56.95 15.30 -17.31
N GLN A 3 56.05 15.78 -18.19
CA GLN A 3 54.79 16.41 -17.83
C GLN A 3 53.81 15.34 -17.33
N SER A 4 53.31 15.47 -16.10
CA SER A 4 52.17 14.69 -15.62
C SER A 4 50.87 15.40 -16.01
N GLY A 5 50.10 14.74 -16.87
CA GLY A 5 48.89 15.29 -17.47
C GLY A 5 47.80 15.56 -16.45
N LYS A 6 47.36 16.83 -16.39
CA LYS A 6 46.11 17.20 -15.72
C LYS A 6 44.96 16.57 -16.50
N SER A 7 44.37 15.51 -15.94
CA SER A 7 43.07 14.98 -16.34
C SER A 7 42.03 16.10 -16.23
N SER A 8 41.69 16.70 -17.36
CA SER A 8 40.58 17.65 -17.49
C SER A 8 39.29 16.92 -17.11
N ALA A 9 38.77 17.20 -15.91
CA ALA A 9 37.44 16.80 -15.51
C ALA A 9 36.46 17.41 -16.51
N LYS A 10 36.03 16.59 -17.47
CA LYS A 10 35.03 16.91 -18.49
C LYS A 10 33.81 17.43 -17.72
N LYS A 11 33.54 18.74 -17.76
CA LYS A 11 32.39 19.37 -17.08
C LYS A 11 31.14 18.57 -17.44
N SER A 12 30.63 17.80 -16.48
CA SER A 12 29.51 16.89 -16.72
C SER A 12 28.27 17.72 -17.03
N LYS A 13 27.57 17.36 -18.10
CA LYS A 13 26.28 17.97 -18.42
C LYS A 13 25.34 17.74 -17.23
N PRO A 14 24.47 18.70 -16.86
CA PRO A 14 23.50 18.51 -15.79
C PRO A 14 22.72 17.21 -16.03
N SER A 15 22.81 16.28 -15.08
CA SER A 15 22.17 14.96 -15.19
C SER A 15 20.75 15.04 -14.63
N TYR A 16 19.76 14.77 -15.49
CA TYR A 16 18.34 14.69 -15.10
C TYR A 16 17.98 13.38 -14.39
N VAL A 17 18.93 12.43 -14.32
CA VAL A 17 18.72 11.09 -13.77
C VAL A 17 18.22 11.15 -12.32
N TYR A 18 18.81 12.01 -11.49
CA TYR A 18 18.39 12.16 -10.09
C TYR A 18 16.96 12.67 -9.95
N SER A 19 16.56 13.61 -10.82
CA SER A 19 15.18 14.10 -10.85
C SER A 19 14.22 12.99 -11.30
N ILE A 20 14.59 12.20 -12.31
CA ILE A 20 13.78 11.07 -12.79
C ILE A 20 13.58 10.04 -11.69
N ILE A 21 14.66 9.59 -11.03
CA ILE A 21 14.59 8.63 -9.92
C ILE A 21 13.74 9.17 -8.78
N GLY A 22 13.93 10.44 -8.40
CA GLY A 22 13.17 11.07 -7.35
C GLY A 22 11.66 11.11 -7.65
N ILE A 23 11.27 11.56 -8.85
CA ILE A 23 9.86 11.56 -9.27
C ILE A 23 9.30 10.13 -9.30
N THR A 24 10.06 9.17 -9.82
CA THR A 24 9.66 7.76 -9.85
C THR A 24 9.35 7.24 -8.44
N LEU A 25 10.20 7.53 -7.45
CA LEU A 25 9.97 7.08 -6.07
C LEU A 25 8.71 7.71 -5.46
N VAL A 26 8.48 9.01 -5.69
CA VAL A 26 7.25 9.69 -5.25
C VAL A 26 6.01 9.03 -5.86
N LEU A 27 6.03 8.81 -7.19
CA LEU A 27 4.91 8.18 -7.90
C LEU A 27 4.70 6.72 -7.48
N LEU A 28 5.78 5.98 -7.18
CA LEU A 28 5.70 4.61 -6.69
C LEU A 28 5.03 4.58 -5.32
N LEU A 29 5.43 5.46 -4.38
CA LEU A 29 4.79 5.53 -3.06
C LEU A 29 3.30 5.90 -3.15
N LEU A 30 2.95 6.91 -3.95
CA LEU A 30 1.56 7.28 -4.20
C LEU A 30 0.77 6.15 -4.88
N GLY A 31 1.40 5.43 -5.81
CA GLY A 31 0.82 4.29 -6.48
C GLY A 31 0.57 3.11 -5.55
N VAL A 32 1.51 2.77 -4.67
CA VAL A 32 1.33 1.74 -3.63
C VAL A 32 0.19 2.12 -2.70
N LEU A 33 0.15 3.38 -2.24
CA LEU A 33 -0.94 3.88 -1.40
C LEU A 33 -2.30 3.79 -2.11
N GLY A 34 -2.37 4.17 -3.39
CA GLY A 34 -3.61 4.12 -4.15
C GLY A 34 -4.06 2.69 -4.47
N LEU A 35 -3.13 1.78 -4.80
CA LEU A 35 -3.42 0.34 -4.94
C LEU A 35 -3.93 -0.25 -3.63
N PHE A 36 -3.32 0.14 -2.51
CA PHE A 36 -3.77 -0.24 -1.18
C PHE A 36 -5.20 0.24 -0.92
N MET A 37 -5.52 1.50 -1.24
CA MET A 37 -6.88 2.04 -1.10
C MET A 37 -7.91 1.33 -1.97
N ILE A 38 -7.59 1.08 -3.25
CA ILE A 38 -8.48 0.37 -4.18
C ILE A 38 -8.79 -1.03 -3.66
N ASN A 39 -7.78 -1.73 -3.14
CA ASN A 39 -7.92 -3.09 -2.65
C ASN A 39 -8.25 -3.18 -1.15
N ALA A 40 -8.33 -2.05 -0.42
CA ALA A 40 -8.47 -2.04 1.04
C ALA A 40 -9.74 -2.74 1.50
N LYS A 41 -10.85 -2.55 0.78
CA LYS A 41 -12.12 -3.21 1.09
C LYS A 41 -12.01 -4.72 0.90
N ASN A 42 -11.52 -5.17 -0.25
CA ASN A 42 -11.37 -6.59 -0.59
C ASN A 42 -10.41 -7.30 0.37
N LEU A 43 -9.28 -6.65 0.68
CA LEU A 43 -8.32 -7.13 1.65
C LEU A 43 -8.93 -7.18 3.06
N SER A 44 -9.66 -6.15 3.45
CA SER A 44 -10.37 -6.12 4.74
C SER A 44 -11.42 -7.22 4.84
N ASP A 45 -12.20 -7.45 3.78
CA ASP A 45 -13.24 -8.48 3.74
C ASP A 45 -12.61 -9.87 3.80
N TYR A 46 -11.50 -10.10 3.07
CA TYR A 46 -10.74 -11.35 3.15
C TYR A 46 -10.24 -11.64 4.57
N PHE A 47 -9.63 -10.65 5.24
CA PHE A 47 -9.17 -10.81 6.62
C PHE A 47 -10.33 -11.03 7.59
N LYS A 48 -11.41 -10.25 7.46
CA LYS A 48 -12.60 -10.40 8.30
C LYS A 48 -13.22 -11.80 8.19
N GLU A 49 -13.32 -12.34 6.98
CA GLU A 49 -13.91 -13.67 6.73
C GLU A 49 -12.98 -14.83 7.07
N SER A 50 -11.69 -14.55 7.31
CA SER A 50 -10.73 -15.53 7.80
C SER A 50 -10.80 -15.74 9.32
N ILE A 51 -11.47 -14.84 10.03
CA ILE A 51 -11.61 -14.91 11.49
C ILE A 51 -12.64 -15.97 11.85
N GLU A 52 -12.24 -16.84 12.78
CA GLU A 52 -13.04 -17.93 13.29
C GLU A 52 -13.61 -17.54 14.66
N LEU A 53 -14.94 -17.56 14.76
CA LEU A 53 -15.67 -17.46 16.01
C LEU A 53 -15.83 -18.89 16.57
N GLN A 54 -15.12 -19.20 17.63
CA GLN A 54 -15.17 -20.51 18.29
C GLN A 54 -16.26 -20.48 19.37
N VAL A 55 -17.29 -21.29 19.19
CA VAL A 55 -18.32 -21.50 20.21
C VAL A 55 -17.95 -22.74 21.01
N ILE A 56 -17.40 -22.54 22.20
CA ILE A 56 -16.95 -23.62 23.07
C ILE A 56 -18.16 -24.26 23.74
N LEU A 57 -18.28 -25.58 23.62
CA LEU A 57 -19.37 -26.35 24.21
C LEU A 57 -19.03 -26.82 25.63
N ARG A 58 -20.06 -27.09 26.44
CA ARG A 58 -19.88 -27.70 27.77
C ARG A 58 -19.48 -29.18 27.65
N ASP A 59 -18.83 -29.71 28.68
CA ASP A 59 -18.31 -31.10 28.69
C ASP A 59 -19.37 -32.19 28.58
N ASN A 60 -20.59 -31.91 29.02
CA ASN A 60 -21.69 -32.87 29.10
C ASN A 60 -22.62 -32.84 27.86
N VAL A 61 -22.24 -32.11 26.81
CA VAL A 61 -23.06 -31.96 25.61
C VAL A 61 -22.96 -33.23 24.78
N LYS A 62 -24.12 -33.84 24.50
CA LYS A 62 -24.21 -34.97 23.56
C LYS A 62 -23.98 -34.47 22.14
N GLU A 63 -23.32 -35.27 21.31
CA GLU A 63 -23.03 -34.94 19.91
C GLU A 63 -24.29 -34.52 19.13
N GLN A 64 -25.42 -35.20 19.36
CA GLN A 64 -26.71 -34.84 18.77
C GLN A 64 -27.14 -33.40 19.08
N GLN A 65 -26.90 -32.93 20.31
CA GLN A 65 -27.22 -31.54 20.70
C GLN A 65 -26.26 -30.53 20.04
N ALA A 66 -24.99 -30.91 19.87
CA ALA A 66 -24.01 -30.10 19.17
C ALA A 66 -24.36 -29.95 17.68
N VAL A 67 -24.79 -31.04 17.03
CA VAL A 67 -25.24 -31.04 15.62
C VAL A 67 -26.49 -30.19 15.45
N LEU A 68 -27.49 -30.33 16.34
CA LEU A 68 -28.69 -29.47 16.31
C LEU A 68 -28.35 -27.99 16.47
N LEU A 69 -27.41 -27.66 17.36
CA LEU A 69 -26.93 -26.30 17.53
C LEU A 69 -26.25 -25.78 16.25
N LYS A 70 -25.34 -26.57 15.67
CA LYS A 70 -24.66 -26.27 14.41
C LYS A 70 -25.67 -26.01 13.30
N ASP A 71 -26.64 -26.89 13.09
CA ASP A 71 -27.62 -26.75 12.01
C ASP A 71 -28.51 -25.51 12.22
N SER A 72 -28.90 -25.22 13.47
CA SER A 72 -29.66 -24.00 13.78
C SER A 72 -28.87 -22.71 13.52
N LEU A 73 -27.55 -22.75 13.65
CA LEU A 73 -26.65 -21.62 13.37
C LEU A 73 -26.32 -21.53 11.88
N ALA A 74 -26.25 -22.66 11.16
CA ALA A 74 -25.92 -22.73 9.74
C ALA A 74 -26.90 -21.92 8.86
N VAL A 75 -28.16 -21.81 9.26
CA VAL A 75 -29.21 -21.08 8.53
C VAL A 75 -29.15 -19.57 8.79
N LYS A 76 -28.35 -19.11 9.76
CA LYS A 76 -28.28 -17.69 10.12
C LYS A 76 -27.58 -16.88 9.02
N PRO A 77 -28.06 -15.66 8.72
CA PRO A 77 -27.57 -14.87 7.59
C PRO A 77 -26.13 -14.38 7.74
N TYR A 78 -25.55 -14.48 8.94
CA TYR A 78 -24.18 -14.10 9.25
C TYR A 78 -23.15 -15.21 9.07
N VAL A 79 -23.59 -16.47 8.92
CA VAL A 79 -22.70 -17.63 8.82
C VAL A 79 -22.31 -17.87 7.37
N LYS A 80 -21.01 -17.85 7.10
CA LYS A 80 -20.41 -18.19 5.81
C LYS A 80 -20.00 -19.66 5.75
N ARG A 81 -19.40 -20.17 6.83
CA ARG A 81 -19.03 -21.58 7.00
C ARG A 81 -19.14 -21.94 8.47
N ILE A 82 -19.54 -23.18 8.75
CA ILE A 82 -19.66 -23.69 10.12
C ILE A 82 -19.16 -25.12 10.17
N GLU A 83 -18.36 -25.44 11.16
CA GLU A 83 -17.75 -26.75 11.35
C GLU A 83 -17.89 -27.16 12.82
N TYR A 84 -18.25 -28.43 13.05
CA TYR A 84 -18.22 -29.00 14.40
C TYR A 84 -16.88 -29.68 14.59
N VAL A 85 -16.16 -29.29 15.63
CA VAL A 85 -14.83 -29.79 15.95
C VAL A 85 -14.92 -30.59 17.25
N THR A 86 -14.62 -31.88 17.16
CA THR A 86 -14.60 -32.75 18.32
C THR A 86 -13.38 -32.47 19.19
N LYS A 87 -13.36 -33.01 20.42
CA LYS A 87 -12.22 -32.87 21.33
C LYS A 87 -10.93 -33.42 20.71
N GLU A 88 -11.04 -34.53 19.99
CA GLU A 88 -9.92 -35.19 19.31
C GLU A 88 -9.39 -34.32 18.16
N MET A 89 -10.28 -33.79 17.31
CA MET A 89 -9.91 -32.88 16.23
C MET A 89 -9.27 -31.59 16.77
N ALA A 90 -9.78 -31.05 17.87
CA ALA A 90 -9.20 -29.88 18.52
C ALA A 90 -7.78 -30.16 19.01
N ALA A 91 -7.53 -31.35 19.57
CA ALA A 91 -6.19 -31.76 20.02
C ALA A 91 -5.22 -31.97 18.86
N GLU A 92 -5.69 -32.50 17.72
CA GLU A 92 -4.87 -32.61 16.51
C GLU A 92 -4.52 -31.24 15.91
N LYS A 93 -5.50 -30.33 15.77
CA LYS A 93 -5.27 -28.95 15.32
C LYS A 93 -4.25 -28.24 16.22
N PHE A 94 -4.42 -28.33 17.53
CA PHE A 94 -3.53 -27.67 18.48
C PHE A 94 -2.08 -28.20 18.39
N LYS A 95 -1.89 -29.52 18.26
CA LYS A 95 -0.57 -30.13 18.08
C LYS A 95 0.10 -29.69 16.77
N ALA A 96 -0.68 -29.52 15.70
CA ALA A 96 -0.17 -29.06 14.41
C ALA A 96 0.28 -27.59 14.46
N GLU A 97 -0.45 -26.73 15.17
CA GLU A 97 -0.13 -25.31 15.31
C GLU A 97 0.98 -25.05 16.34
N ASN A 98 1.06 -25.89 17.39
CA ASN A 98 2.01 -25.73 18.50
C ASN A 98 2.85 -27.00 18.67
N PRO A 99 3.76 -27.33 17.73
CA PRO A 99 4.54 -28.58 17.79
C PRO A 99 5.48 -28.68 18.99
N LYS A 100 5.71 -27.57 19.71
CA LYS A 100 6.51 -27.51 20.94
C LYS A 100 5.70 -27.73 22.22
N GLU A 101 4.38 -27.63 22.18
CA GLU A 101 3.49 -27.84 23.32
C GLU A 101 2.72 -29.14 23.11
N ASN A 102 2.89 -30.09 24.03
CA ASN A 102 2.24 -31.39 23.93
C ASN A 102 1.46 -31.68 25.21
N PHE A 103 0.16 -31.91 25.07
CA PHE A 103 -0.72 -32.32 26.18
C PHE A 103 -0.38 -33.70 26.75
N ALA A 104 0.56 -34.44 26.16
CA ALA A 104 1.05 -35.73 26.67
C ALA A 104 1.50 -35.67 28.14
N VAL A 105 1.95 -34.50 28.64
CA VAL A 105 2.33 -34.30 30.05
C VAL A 105 1.13 -34.40 31.01
N LEU A 106 -0.08 -34.12 30.52
CA LEU A 106 -1.31 -34.12 31.34
C LEU A 106 -2.00 -35.48 31.40
N GLY A 107 -1.65 -36.44 30.53
CA GLY A 107 -2.25 -37.79 30.48
C GLY A 107 -3.71 -37.84 30.00
N PHE A 108 -4.36 -36.69 29.76
CA PHE A 108 -5.71 -36.56 29.20
C PHE A 108 -5.81 -35.34 28.28
N ASN A 109 -6.84 -35.28 27.43
CA ASN A 109 -7.10 -34.15 26.54
C ASN A 109 -7.89 -33.05 27.28
N PRO A 110 -7.30 -31.88 27.57
CA PRO A 110 -7.99 -30.81 28.30
C PRO A 110 -8.91 -29.97 27.41
N LEU A 111 -8.94 -30.20 26.09
CA LEU A 111 -9.70 -29.38 25.15
C LEU A 111 -11.20 -29.76 25.12
N TYR A 112 -12.01 -28.75 24.84
CA TYR A 112 -13.45 -28.87 24.68
C TYR A 112 -13.81 -29.04 23.21
N ALA A 113 -14.99 -29.61 22.94
CA ALA A 113 -15.57 -29.55 21.61
C ALA A 113 -16.01 -28.12 21.30
N SER A 114 -15.84 -27.68 20.06
CA SER A 114 -16.23 -26.36 19.60
C SER A 114 -17.07 -26.42 18.33
N ILE A 115 -17.85 -25.38 18.10
CA ILE A 115 -18.43 -25.08 16.80
C ILE A 115 -17.70 -23.86 16.26
N ASP A 116 -16.93 -24.08 15.21
CA ASP A 116 -16.11 -23.07 14.56
C ASP A 116 -16.94 -22.39 13.46
N ILE A 117 -17.15 -21.08 13.59
CA ILE A 117 -18.02 -20.30 12.70
C ILE A 117 -17.18 -19.24 11.99
N ARG A 118 -17.17 -19.28 10.66
CA ARG A 118 -16.67 -18.17 9.83
C ARG A 118 -17.83 -17.29 9.42
N LEU A 119 -17.71 -16.01 9.72
CA LEU A 119 -18.74 -15.01 9.46
C LEU A 119 -18.52 -14.33 8.10
N TYR A 120 -19.60 -13.82 7.48
CA TYR A 120 -19.46 -12.90 6.36
C TYR A 120 -18.88 -11.56 6.81
N ALA A 121 -18.02 -10.93 5.99
CA ALA A 121 -17.30 -9.70 6.34
C ALA A 121 -18.21 -8.59 6.89
N LYS A 122 -19.42 -8.45 6.34
CA LYS A 122 -20.41 -7.45 6.73
C LYS A 122 -20.93 -7.56 8.17
N TYR A 123 -20.73 -8.71 8.84
CA TYR A 123 -21.11 -8.92 10.24
C TYR A 123 -19.90 -8.96 11.18
N VAL A 124 -18.68 -8.82 10.65
CA VAL A 124 -17.44 -8.76 11.44
C VAL A 124 -17.18 -7.30 11.82
N HIS A 125 -18.09 -6.74 12.62
CA HIS A 125 -18.04 -5.40 13.17
C HIS A 125 -18.32 -5.47 14.69
N PRO A 126 -17.72 -4.59 15.52
CA PRO A 126 -17.87 -4.67 16.98
C PRO A 126 -19.33 -4.75 17.45
N ASP A 127 -20.23 -3.98 16.84
CA ASP A 127 -21.65 -3.96 17.20
C ASP A 127 -22.37 -5.24 16.77
N SER A 128 -22.13 -5.69 15.54
CA SER A 128 -22.71 -6.95 15.03
C SER A 128 -22.20 -8.17 15.80
N LEU A 129 -20.91 -8.19 16.15
CA LEU A 129 -20.30 -9.27 16.93
C LEU A 129 -20.90 -9.35 18.33
N LYS A 130 -21.15 -8.21 19.00
CA LYS A 130 -21.85 -8.18 20.30
C LYS A 130 -23.26 -8.77 20.21
N VAL A 131 -24.00 -8.46 19.14
CA VAL A 131 -25.34 -9.02 18.93
C VAL A 131 -25.28 -10.53 18.69
N ILE A 132 -24.36 -10.99 17.85
CA ILE A 132 -24.14 -12.43 17.57
C ILE A 132 -23.73 -13.17 18.85
N GLU A 133 -22.81 -12.60 19.62
CA GLU A 133 -22.35 -13.16 20.89
C GLU A 133 -23.50 -13.32 21.88
N ASN A 134 -24.35 -12.30 22.03
CA ASN A 134 -25.53 -12.37 22.90
C ASN A 134 -26.55 -13.41 22.41
N ASP A 135 -26.76 -13.57 21.09
CA ASP A 135 -27.67 -14.60 20.53
C ASP A 135 -27.18 -16.02 20.82
N ILE A 136 -25.87 -16.24 20.80
CA ILE A 136 -25.27 -17.58 20.97
C ILE A 136 -25.01 -17.90 22.44
N ALA A 137 -24.54 -16.93 23.25
CA ALA A 137 -24.17 -17.13 24.65
C ALA A 137 -25.38 -17.52 25.54
N ASN A 138 -26.59 -17.12 25.16
CA ASN A 138 -27.83 -17.43 25.89
C ASN A 138 -28.27 -18.90 25.79
N ARG A 139 -27.56 -19.74 25.02
CA ARG A 139 -27.90 -21.15 24.85
C ARG A 139 -27.24 -22.01 25.92
N SER A 140 -28.02 -22.89 26.56
CA SER A 140 -27.58 -23.75 27.67
C SER A 140 -26.41 -24.69 27.34
N VAL A 141 -26.25 -25.03 26.05
CA VAL A 141 -25.21 -25.92 25.51
C VAL A 141 -23.84 -25.21 25.40
N VAL A 142 -23.86 -23.87 25.34
CA VAL A 142 -22.66 -23.04 25.16
C VAL A 142 -22.00 -22.79 26.51
N ARG A 143 -20.67 -22.90 26.54
CA ARG A 143 -19.84 -22.55 27.68
C ARG A 143 -19.34 -21.11 27.55
N GLU A 144 -18.70 -20.83 26.42
CA GLU A 144 -18.04 -19.55 26.17
C GLU A 144 -17.89 -19.35 24.65
N LEU A 145 -17.82 -18.10 24.22
CA LEU A 145 -17.44 -17.75 22.86
C LEU A 145 -16.04 -17.15 22.87
N PHE A 146 -15.16 -17.76 22.09
CA PHE A 146 -13.81 -17.27 21.89
C PHE A 146 -13.67 -16.69 20.48
N TYR A 147 -13.28 -15.44 20.40
CA TYR A 147 -12.88 -14.80 19.16
C TYR A 147 -11.89 -13.68 19.44
N GLN A 148 -10.94 -13.49 18.53
CA GLN A 148 -9.97 -12.40 18.62
C GLN A 148 -10.65 -11.06 18.29
N ARG A 149 -11.35 -10.46 19.27
CA ARG A 149 -11.92 -9.10 19.21
C ARG A 149 -10.91 -8.06 18.72
N THR A 150 -9.68 -8.21 19.18
CA THR A 150 -8.57 -7.29 19.01
C THR A 150 -8.12 -7.17 17.55
N LEU A 151 -8.18 -8.26 16.76
CA LEU A 151 -7.60 -8.27 15.42
C LEU A 151 -8.41 -7.45 14.40
N VAL A 152 -9.74 -7.40 14.48
CA VAL A 152 -10.57 -6.78 13.43
C VAL A 152 -10.41 -5.26 13.41
N SER A 153 -10.62 -4.63 14.57
CA SER A 153 -10.58 -3.16 14.68
C SER A 153 -9.16 -2.65 14.57
N GLU A 154 -8.19 -3.35 15.15
CA GLU A 154 -6.79 -2.93 15.09
C GLU A 154 -6.23 -3.01 13.67
N VAL A 155 -6.54 -4.05 12.89
CA VAL A 155 -6.02 -4.15 11.52
C VAL A 155 -6.50 -2.99 10.65
N LEU A 156 -7.76 -2.59 10.75
CA LEU A 156 -8.30 -1.49 9.93
C LEU A 156 -7.75 -0.12 10.35
N ASP A 157 -7.61 0.11 11.66
CA ASP A 157 -7.05 1.37 12.16
C ASP A 157 -5.54 1.47 11.89
N LYS A 158 -4.80 0.36 12.00
CA LYS A 158 -3.38 0.30 11.61
C LYS A 158 -3.21 0.50 10.11
N ALA A 159 -4.09 -0.07 9.28
CA ALA A 159 -4.09 0.17 7.84
C ALA A 159 -4.24 1.66 7.50
N LYS A 160 -5.17 2.37 8.14
CA LYS A 160 -5.33 3.82 7.97
C LYS A 160 -4.09 4.59 8.44
N GLN A 161 -3.53 4.21 9.59
CA GLN A 161 -2.32 4.83 10.14
C GLN A 161 -1.12 4.68 9.20
N ILE A 162 -0.91 3.48 8.64
CA ILE A 162 0.13 3.20 7.64
C ILE A 162 -0.10 4.04 6.38
N GLY A 163 -1.35 4.14 5.92
CA GLY A 163 -1.71 4.99 4.78
C GLY A 163 -1.35 6.46 4.99
N LEU A 164 -1.64 7.00 6.18
CA LEU A 164 -1.28 8.38 6.55
C LEU A 164 0.23 8.59 6.58
N VAL A 165 0.98 7.65 7.16
CA VAL A 165 2.45 7.71 7.20
C VAL A 165 3.03 7.68 5.78
N MET A 166 2.54 6.80 4.90
CA MET A 166 2.98 6.75 3.49
C MET A 166 2.68 8.06 2.74
N LEU A 167 1.53 8.69 3.01
CA LEU A 167 1.19 9.99 2.42
C LEU A 167 2.16 11.08 2.88
N VAL A 168 2.47 11.15 4.18
CA VAL A 168 3.43 12.12 4.74
C VAL A 168 4.82 11.92 4.13
N ILE A 169 5.30 10.68 4.04
CA ILE A 169 6.59 10.36 3.41
C ILE A 169 6.58 10.78 1.93
N SER A 170 5.51 10.49 1.20
CA SER A 170 5.37 10.88 -0.21
C SER A 170 5.41 12.39 -0.39
N ALA A 171 4.74 13.14 0.49
CA ALA A 171 4.75 14.60 0.48
C ALA A 171 6.16 15.16 0.75
N LEU A 172 6.87 14.59 1.73
CA LEU A 172 8.25 14.99 2.03
C LEU A 172 9.20 14.68 0.88
N MET A 173 9.06 13.50 0.26
CA MET A 173 9.83 13.16 -0.94
C MET A 173 9.52 14.09 -2.11
N ALA A 174 8.25 14.49 -2.30
CA ALA A 174 7.90 15.46 -3.33
C ALA A 174 8.65 16.78 -3.12
N VAL A 175 8.75 17.27 -1.88
CA VAL A 175 9.55 18.46 -1.56
C VAL A 175 11.03 18.27 -1.92
N VAL A 176 11.64 17.13 -1.57
CA VAL A 176 13.03 16.81 -1.95
C VAL A 176 13.20 16.83 -3.47
N VAL A 177 12.26 16.25 -4.22
CA VAL A 177 12.26 16.26 -5.68
C VAL A 177 12.19 17.68 -6.24
N LEU A 178 11.37 18.56 -5.66
CA LEU A 178 11.32 19.97 -6.07
C LEU A 178 12.69 20.65 -5.92
N PHE A 179 13.42 20.37 -4.84
CA PHE A 179 14.79 20.89 -4.65
C PHE A 179 15.79 20.31 -5.66
N LEU A 180 15.71 19.00 -5.95
CA LEU A 180 16.56 18.36 -6.96
C LEU A 180 16.34 18.95 -8.36
N ILE A 181 15.08 19.19 -8.72
CA ILE A 181 14.72 19.84 -9.98
C ILE A 181 15.26 21.28 -10.00
N ASP A 182 15.06 22.06 -8.92
CA ASP A 182 15.55 23.44 -8.86
C ASP A 182 17.06 23.53 -9.05
N ASN A 183 17.82 22.62 -8.42
CA ASN A 183 19.28 22.56 -8.59
C ASN A 183 19.67 22.14 -10.02
N THR A 184 18.98 21.16 -10.58
CA THR A 184 19.22 20.70 -11.95
C THR A 184 18.98 21.82 -12.96
N ILE A 185 17.88 22.58 -12.80
CA ILE A 185 17.55 23.73 -13.64
C ILE A 185 18.54 24.86 -13.45
N ARG A 186 18.95 25.18 -12.21
CA ARG A 186 20.00 26.18 -11.95
C ARG A 186 21.28 25.85 -12.72
N LEU A 187 21.74 24.60 -12.63
CA LEU A 187 22.94 24.14 -13.31
C LEU A 187 22.78 24.18 -14.84
N ALA A 188 21.61 23.78 -15.34
CA ALA A 188 21.30 23.82 -16.78
C ALA A 188 21.27 25.25 -17.33
N MET A 189 20.69 26.19 -16.58
CA MET A 189 20.68 27.62 -16.90
C MET A 189 22.10 28.19 -16.88
N PHE A 190 22.90 27.87 -15.87
CA PHE A 190 24.29 28.31 -15.76
C PHE A 190 25.17 27.78 -16.91
N SER A 191 24.98 26.51 -17.29
CA SER A 191 25.72 25.88 -18.39
C SER A 191 25.37 26.49 -19.75
N ASN A 192 24.16 27.02 -19.92
CA ASN A 192 23.68 27.63 -21.17
C ASN A 192 23.55 29.15 -21.08
N ARG A 193 24.20 29.79 -20.10
CA ARG A 193 24.00 31.21 -19.79
C ARG A 193 24.24 32.14 -20.97
N PHE A 194 25.23 31.85 -21.82
CA PHE A 194 25.54 32.66 -22.99
C PHE A 194 24.41 32.59 -24.03
N LEU A 195 23.89 31.39 -24.31
CA LEU A 195 22.78 31.19 -25.23
C LEU A 195 21.51 31.91 -24.74
N ILE A 196 21.21 31.79 -23.45
CA ILE A 196 20.06 32.45 -22.81
C ILE A 196 20.21 33.98 -22.91
N LYS A 197 21.42 34.51 -22.65
CA LYS A 197 21.70 35.95 -22.77
C LYS A 197 21.53 36.43 -24.21
N THR A 198 22.01 35.68 -25.20
CA THR A 198 21.82 36.01 -26.62
C THR A 198 20.33 36.02 -26.98
N MET A 199 19.55 35.03 -26.53
CA MET A 199 18.09 35.01 -26.74
C MET A 199 17.42 36.25 -26.12
N GLN A 200 17.83 36.65 -24.92
CA GLN A 200 17.31 37.86 -24.27
C GLN A 200 17.68 39.14 -25.02
N MET A 201 18.89 39.25 -25.59
CA MET A 201 19.34 40.41 -26.37
C MET A 201 18.57 40.60 -27.68
N VAL A 202 18.11 39.50 -28.29
CA VAL A 202 17.28 39.53 -29.51
C VAL A 202 15.78 39.71 -29.18
N GLY A 203 15.42 39.88 -27.90
CA GLY A 203 14.05 40.15 -27.48
C GLY A 203 13.16 38.91 -27.32
N ALA A 204 13.75 37.71 -27.19
CA ALA A 204 12.96 36.50 -26.96
C ALA A 204 12.16 36.58 -25.66
N THR A 205 10.89 36.16 -25.71
CA THR A 205 10.02 36.13 -24.53
C THR A 205 10.48 35.07 -23.52
N ARG A 206 10.23 35.28 -22.22
CA ARG A 206 10.60 34.32 -21.16
C ARG A 206 10.00 32.93 -21.40
N TRP A 207 8.77 32.88 -21.92
CA TRP A 207 8.09 31.62 -22.25
C TRP A 207 8.80 30.88 -23.40
N PHE A 208 9.29 31.62 -24.42
CA PHE A 208 10.08 31.02 -25.50
C PHE A 208 11.37 30.39 -24.98
N ILE A 209 12.05 31.04 -24.03
CA ILE A 209 13.27 30.50 -23.41
C ILE A 209 12.96 29.28 -22.51
N ALA A 210 11.80 29.27 -21.83
CA ALA A 210 11.39 28.19 -20.94
C ALA A 210 10.90 26.93 -21.67
N LYS A 211 10.24 27.08 -22.83
CA LYS A 211 9.67 25.99 -23.63
C LYS A 211 10.56 24.73 -23.79
N PRO A 212 11.85 24.82 -24.17
CA PRO A 212 12.69 23.62 -24.31
C PRO A 212 12.93 22.87 -22.98
N PHE A 213 12.93 23.58 -21.85
CA PHE A 213 13.04 22.97 -20.52
C PHE A 213 11.72 22.30 -20.13
N ASP A 214 10.60 22.97 -20.36
CA ASP A 214 9.25 22.46 -20.06
C ASP A 214 8.95 21.18 -20.84
N VAL A 215 9.26 21.14 -22.14
CA VAL A 215 9.11 19.94 -22.98
C VAL A 215 9.96 18.77 -22.46
N ARG A 216 11.21 19.04 -22.07
CA ARG A 216 12.08 18.00 -21.47
C ARG A 216 11.52 17.48 -20.16
N SER A 217 10.93 18.34 -19.34
CA SER A 217 10.34 17.94 -18.06
C SER A 217 9.07 17.13 -18.21
N ILE A 218 8.24 17.43 -19.23
CA ILE A 218 7.10 16.57 -19.59
C ILE A 218 7.59 15.16 -19.93
N ILE A 219 8.61 15.03 -20.78
CA ILE A 219 9.18 13.74 -21.17
C ILE A 219 9.76 13.02 -19.96
N ASN A 220 10.55 13.70 -19.13
CA ASN A 220 11.13 13.12 -17.91
C ASN A 220 10.04 12.66 -16.93
N GLY A 221 8.99 13.45 -16.72
CA GLY A 221 7.85 13.09 -15.87
C GLY A 221 7.09 11.88 -16.40
N ALA A 222 6.89 11.79 -17.72
CA ALA A 222 6.27 10.62 -18.36
C ALA A 222 7.14 9.37 -18.21
N ILE A 223 8.45 9.47 -18.42
CA ILE A 223 9.40 8.36 -18.22
C ILE A 223 9.37 7.89 -16.76
N SER A 224 9.40 8.81 -15.79
CA SER A 224 9.30 8.47 -14.37
C SER A 224 7.99 7.75 -14.05
N ALA A 225 6.86 8.20 -14.62
CA ALA A 225 5.58 7.54 -14.43
C ALA A 225 5.56 6.13 -15.02
N VAL A 226 6.11 5.93 -16.23
CA VAL A 226 6.21 4.60 -16.84
C VAL A 226 7.06 3.67 -15.99
N ILE A 227 8.22 4.12 -15.50
CA ILE A 227 9.09 3.32 -14.62
C ILE A 227 8.35 2.97 -13.32
N ALA A 228 7.64 3.93 -12.72
CA ALA A 228 6.86 3.70 -11.51
C ALA A 228 5.75 2.68 -11.74
N ILE A 229 4.99 2.80 -12.85
CA ILE A 229 3.92 1.88 -13.22
C ILE A 229 4.46 0.46 -13.44
N ILE A 230 5.59 0.30 -14.13
CA ILE A 230 6.24 -1.01 -14.29
C ILE A 230 6.59 -1.59 -12.92
N GLY A 231 7.18 -0.77 -12.03
CA GLY A 231 7.47 -1.19 -10.65
C GLY A 231 6.23 -1.62 -9.87
N LEU A 232 5.12 -0.90 -10.02
CA LEU A 232 3.84 -1.24 -9.39
C LEU A 232 3.26 -2.55 -9.93
N ILE A 233 3.32 -2.77 -11.24
CA ILE A 233 2.87 -4.03 -11.86
C ILE A 233 3.69 -5.20 -11.32
N VAL A 234 5.02 -5.07 -11.24
CA VAL A 234 5.89 -6.10 -10.66
C VAL A 234 5.53 -6.38 -9.20
N LEU A 235 5.30 -5.32 -8.40
CA LEU A 235 4.90 -5.46 -7.01
C LEU A 235 3.54 -6.15 -6.87
N MET A 236 2.57 -5.83 -7.74
CA MET A 236 1.26 -6.50 -7.78
C MET A 236 1.41 -7.99 -8.07
N TYR A 237 2.19 -8.38 -9.08
CA TYR A 237 2.43 -9.79 -9.38
C TYR A 237 3.07 -10.54 -8.21
N PHE A 238 4.03 -9.91 -7.52
CA PHE A 238 4.67 -10.49 -6.34
C PHE A 238 3.69 -10.63 -5.15
N ALA A 239 2.81 -9.65 -4.97
CA ALA A 239 1.76 -9.71 -3.94
C ALA A 239 0.75 -10.83 -4.25
N GLU A 240 0.32 -10.96 -5.51
CA GLU A 240 -0.60 -12.01 -5.96
C GLU A 240 -0.01 -13.43 -5.80
N SER A 241 1.29 -13.62 -5.99
CA SER A 241 1.93 -14.92 -5.75
C SER A 241 1.99 -15.31 -4.28
N THR A 242 2.06 -14.32 -3.38
CA THR A 242 2.10 -14.56 -1.92
C THR A 242 0.71 -14.75 -1.34
N LEU A 243 -0.29 -14.04 -1.87
CA LEU A 243 -1.67 -14.07 -1.42
C LEU A 243 -2.59 -14.35 -2.63
N PRO A 244 -2.82 -15.62 -3.00
CA PRO A 244 -3.61 -15.99 -4.17
C PRO A 244 -5.04 -15.42 -4.19
N GLY A 245 -5.60 -15.12 -3.00
CA GLY A 245 -6.90 -14.48 -2.84
C GLY A 245 -7.01 -13.09 -3.47
N LEU A 246 -5.88 -12.39 -3.70
CA LEU A 246 -5.86 -11.07 -4.34
C LEU A 246 -6.15 -11.12 -5.84
N ARG A 247 -5.86 -12.25 -6.50
CA ARG A 247 -5.92 -12.37 -7.97
C ARG A 247 -7.34 -12.32 -8.51
N GLY A 248 -8.31 -12.84 -7.76
CA GLY A 248 -9.74 -12.82 -8.12
C GLY A 248 -10.45 -11.49 -7.84
N MET A 249 -9.77 -10.53 -7.21
CA MET A 249 -10.37 -9.30 -6.67
C MET A 249 -9.89 -8.04 -7.39
N ARG A 250 -9.27 -8.20 -8.57
CA ARG A 250 -8.65 -7.08 -9.30
C ARG A 250 -9.69 -6.19 -9.98
N ASP A 251 -9.81 -4.97 -9.49
CA ASP A 251 -10.55 -3.91 -10.18
C ASP A 251 -9.65 -3.29 -11.26
N TYR A 252 -9.79 -3.80 -12.49
CA TYR A 252 -9.06 -3.31 -13.66
C TYR A 252 -9.36 -1.84 -13.95
N PHE A 253 -10.60 -1.40 -13.75
CA PHE A 253 -11.02 -0.05 -14.08
C PHE A 253 -10.34 0.97 -13.15
N MET A 254 -10.43 0.74 -11.83
CA MET A 254 -9.81 1.61 -10.84
C MET A 254 -8.28 1.59 -10.93
N THR A 255 -7.69 0.42 -11.23
CA THR A 255 -6.23 0.31 -11.40
C THR A 255 -5.74 1.06 -12.63
N SER A 256 -6.45 0.95 -13.77
CA SER A 256 -6.12 1.72 -14.98
C SER A 256 -6.29 3.22 -14.76
N LEU A 257 -7.35 3.64 -14.07
CA LEU A 257 -7.56 5.04 -13.71
C LEU A 257 -6.43 5.58 -12.83
N LEU A 258 -5.96 4.78 -11.86
CA LEU A 258 -4.81 5.13 -11.03
C LEU A 258 -3.53 5.30 -11.87
N PHE A 259 -3.24 4.41 -12.82
CA PHE A 259 -2.06 4.55 -13.68
C PHE A 259 -2.12 5.80 -14.56
N ILE A 260 -3.29 6.13 -15.12
CA ILE A 260 -3.49 7.38 -15.86
C ILE A 260 -3.27 8.58 -14.93
N GLY A 261 -3.82 8.53 -13.70
CA GLY A 261 -3.61 9.55 -12.68
C GLY A 261 -2.13 9.76 -12.35
N LEU A 262 -1.35 8.68 -12.18
CA LEU A 262 0.09 8.76 -11.92
C LEU A 262 0.86 9.42 -13.06
N ILE A 263 0.50 9.15 -14.32
CA ILE A 263 1.11 9.82 -15.48
C ILE A 263 0.82 11.32 -15.44
N VAL A 264 -0.43 11.70 -15.23
CA VAL A 264 -0.84 13.11 -15.16
C VAL A 264 -0.14 13.82 -14.00
N ILE A 265 -0.09 13.19 -12.81
CA ILE A 265 0.59 13.73 -11.64
C ILE A 265 2.10 13.86 -11.89
N GLY A 266 2.74 12.84 -12.46
CA GLY A 266 4.18 12.84 -12.77
C GLY A 266 4.57 13.96 -13.73
N ILE A 267 3.81 14.12 -14.81
CA ILE A 267 3.99 15.21 -15.77
C ILE A 267 3.74 16.56 -15.09
N SER A 268 2.66 16.69 -14.32
CA SER A 268 2.29 17.95 -13.65
C SER A 268 3.34 18.40 -12.64
N ILE A 269 3.82 17.49 -11.77
CA ILE A 269 4.88 17.79 -10.80
C ILE A 269 6.14 18.25 -11.52
N SER A 270 6.57 17.52 -12.56
CA SER A 270 7.80 17.84 -13.28
C SER A 270 7.72 19.16 -14.03
N LEU A 271 6.61 19.39 -14.74
CA LEU A 271 6.36 20.60 -15.52
C LEU A 271 6.22 21.82 -14.61
N LEU A 272 5.36 21.78 -13.60
CA LEU A 272 5.13 22.92 -12.70
C LEU A 272 6.40 23.28 -11.93
N SER A 273 7.14 22.28 -11.46
CA SER A 273 8.41 22.49 -10.76
C SER A 273 9.44 23.15 -11.68
N THR A 274 9.61 22.60 -12.88
CA THR A 274 10.57 23.12 -13.87
C THR A 274 10.22 24.52 -14.31
N HIS A 275 8.97 24.75 -14.71
CA HIS A 275 8.50 26.04 -15.17
C HIS A 275 8.71 27.11 -14.11
N ARG A 276 8.34 26.82 -12.85
CA ARG A 276 8.56 27.72 -11.71
C ARG A 276 10.04 28.04 -11.52
N SER A 277 10.92 27.04 -11.55
CA SER A 277 12.36 27.23 -11.39
C SER A 277 12.96 28.03 -12.55
N VAL A 278 12.64 27.71 -13.80
CA VAL A 278 13.13 28.45 -14.97
C VAL A 278 12.69 29.91 -14.90
N MET A 279 11.42 30.16 -14.59
CA MET A 279 10.89 31.52 -14.50
C MET A 279 11.51 32.32 -13.35
N LYS A 280 11.86 31.66 -12.25
CA LYS A 280 12.64 32.25 -11.15
C LYS A 280 14.04 32.66 -11.63
N TYR A 281 14.79 31.77 -12.29
CA TYR A 281 16.16 32.06 -12.74
C TYR A 281 16.23 33.04 -13.91
N LEU A 282 15.21 33.12 -14.77
CA LEU A 282 15.12 34.11 -15.84
C LEU A 282 14.86 35.55 -15.35
N LYS A 283 14.34 35.71 -14.12
CA LYS A 283 14.08 37.03 -13.51
C LYS A 283 15.31 37.60 -12.80
N LEU A 284 16.27 36.76 -12.41
CA LEU A 284 17.50 37.19 -11.77
C LEU A 284 18.44 37.83 -12.81
N LYS A 285 19.15 38.89 -12.42
CA LYS A 285 20.23 39.42 -13.27
C LYS A 285 21.30 38.33 -13.37
N LEU A 286 21.86 38.12 -14.57
CA LEU A 286 22.86 37.08 -14.81
C LEU A 286 24.10 37.20 -13.88
N ASP A 287 24.34 38.39 -13.34
CA ASP A 287 25.43 38.69 -12.41
C ASP A 287 25.12 38.27 -10.95
N ASP A 288 23.84 38.01 -10.62
CA ASP A 288 23.39 37.49 -9.30
C ASP A 288 23.30 35.94 -9.28
N LEU A 289 23.69 35.27 -10.37
CA LEU A 289 23.83 33.80 -10.45
C LEU A 289 25.22 33.31 -10.02
N TYR A 290 26.08 34.22 -9.54
CA TYR A 290 27.42 33.96 -9.01
C TYR A 290 27.41 33.70 -7.51
#